data_AF-A0A1Y0CHT5-F1
#
_entry.id   AF-A0A1Y0CHT5-F1
#
_cell.length_a   1.000
_cell.length_b   1.000
_cell.length_c   1.000
_cell.angle_alpha   90.00
_cell.angle_beta   90.00
_cell.angle_gamma   90.00
#
_symmetry.space_group_name_H-M   'P 1'
#
loop_
_entity.id
_entity.type
_entity.pdbx_description
1 polymer ?
#
loop_
_entity_poly.entity_id
_entity_poly.type
_entity_poly.pdbx_seq_one_letter_code
_entity_poly.pdbx_strand_id
1 'polypeptide(L)'
;MSTPTRRKAVFDPNALDDDLDDLWPARPAKPRDEPAPEPAAETEAPPKSPPQPPAEAVSEPRTRTAPRRPSVPSPGTRQSVRDAEPAGRPPSKRHRPPEALLSAEVYDELYRVQNAEKKVRRGLARTMGAIVLDAIEAHAHRLQTTWTVPQTTIAEGQLFERPSATAVPPRRRHLTAPRTVVLSGVTAGNAERLDDLVQRWGAGTRSALVEQALRYEFGLLPEPQ
;
A
#
# COMPACT_ATOMS: atom_id res chain seq x y z
N MET A 1 -2.92 46.96 -37.30
CA MET A 1 -3.75 46.27 -36.29
C MET A 1 -3.82 44.80 -36.72
N SER A 2 -3.03 43.92 -36.11
CA SER A 2 -3.02 42.48 -36.46
C SER A 2 -3.65 41.67 -35.33
N THR A 3 -4.66 40.87 -35.67
CA THR A 3 -5.27 39.90 -34.77
C THR A 3 -4.46 38.59 -34.76
N PRO A 4 -4.29 37.91 -33.62
CA PRO A 4 -3.63 36.60 -33.60
C PRO A 4 -4.62 35.47 -33.93
N THR A 5 -4.28 34.70 -34.97
CA THR A 5 -4.96 33.47 -35.39
C THR A 5 -4.74 32.35 -34.36
N ARG A 6 -5.82 31.73 -33.86
CA ARG A 6 -5.75 30.55 -32.97
C ARG A 6 -5.16 29.35 -33.73
N ARG A 7 -4.07 28.79 -33.21
CA ARG A 7 -3.52 27.49 -33.65
C ARG A 7 -4.39 26.37 -33.10
N LYS A 8 -4.73 25.39 -33.96
CA LYS A 8 -5.50 24.19 -33.61
C LYS A 8 -4.72 23.34 -32.59
N ALA A 9 -5.40 22.83 -31.57
CA ALA A 9 -4.84 21.88 -30.63
C ALA A 9 -4.57 20.55 -31.36
N VAL A 10 -3.36 20.02 -31.20
CA VAL A 10 -2.92 18.72 -31.73
C VAL A 10 -3.12 17.68 -30.63
N PHE A 11 -4.36 17.46 -30.22
CA PHE A 11 -4.71 16.33 -29.36
C PHE A 11 -6.12 15.90 -29.72
N ASP A 12 -6.20 14.71 -30.31
CA ASP A 12 -7.47 14.07 -30.66
C ASP A 12 -7.83 13.11 -29.53
N PRO A 13 -8.86 13.40 -28.72
CA PRO A 13 -9.23 12.60 -27.56
C PRO A 13 -9.82 11.23 -27.91
N ASN A 14 -10.20 10.99 -29.18
CA ASN A 14 -10.75 9.71 -29.63
C ASN A 14 -9.68 8.75 -30.18
N ALA A 15 -8.40 9.14 -30.21
CA ALA A 15 -7.33 8.30 -30.74
C ALA A 15 -6.92 7.13 -29.83
N LEU A 16 -7.53 6.99 -28.63
CA LEU A 16 -7.14 5.96 -27.65
C LEU A 16 -8.13 4.81 -27.52
N ASP A 17 -9.35 4.94 -28.07
CA ASP A 17 -10.40 3.93 -27.85
C ASP A 17 -10.29 2.75 -28.82
N ASP A 18 -9.78 2.97 -30.04
CA ASP A 18 -9.74 1.91 -31.07
C ASP A 18 -8.54 0.93 -30.92
N ASP A 19 -7.43 1.36 -30.31
CA ASP A 19 -6.20 0.54 -30.23
C ASP A 19 -6.06 -0.28 -28.92
N LEU A 20 -6.96 -0.08 -27.94
CA LEU A 20 -6.82 -0.67 -26.60
C LEU A 20 -7.49 -2.04 -26.46
N ASP A 21 -8.51 -2.33 -27.27
CA ASP A 21 -9.26 -3.58 -27.22
C ASP A 21 -8.52 -4.76 -27.90
N ASP A 22 -7.62 -4.50 -28.85
CA ASP A 22 -6.80 -5.52 -29.52
C ASP A 22 -5.60 -6.02 -28.68
N LEU A 23 -5.24 -5.28 -27.61
CA LEU A 23 -4.09 -5.61 -26.77
C LEU A 23 -4.42 -6.55 -25.61
N TRP A 24 -5.69 -6.92 -25.43
CA TRP A 24 -6.13 -7.82 -24.37
C TRP A 24 -6.40 -9.22 -24.92
N PRO A 25 -5.78 -10.29 -24.41
CA PRO A 25 -6.10 -11.64 -24.86
C PRO A 25 -7.59 -11.91 -24.60
N ALA A 26 -8.33 -12.15 -25.68
CA ALA A 26 -9.77 -12.34 -25.67
C ALA A 26 -10.18 -13.41 -24.65
N ARG A 27 -11.21 -13.11 -23.85
CA ARG A 27 -11.85 -14.11 -22.98
C ARG A 27 -12.38 -15.24 -23.86
N PRO A 28 -12.12 -16.52 -23.53
CA PRO A 28 -12.74 -17.62 -24.26
C PRO A 28 -14.26 -17.53 -24.08
N ALA A 29 -14.97 -17.44 -25.21
CA ALA A 29 -16.42 -17.44 -25.28
C ALA A 29 -16.97 -18.76 -24.71
N LYS A 30 -17.96 -18.68 -23.84
CA LYS A 30 -18.78 -19.85 -23.46
C LYS A 30 -19.54 -20.33 -24.71
N PRO A 31 -19.61 -21.64 -24.98
CA PRO A 31 -20.50 -22.16 -26.00
C PRO A 31 -21.93 -21.78 -25.64
N ARG A 32 -22.59 -21.13 -26.60
CA ARG A 32 -23.98 -20.70 -26.57
C ARG A 32 -24.81 -21.85 -27.13
N ASP A 33 -25.60 -22.49 -26.27
CA ASP A 33 -26.64 -23.42 -26.71
C ASP A 33 -27.71 -22.65 -27.49
N GLU A 34 -28.07 -23.21 -28.64
CA GLU A 34 -29.14 -22.80 -29.55
C GLU A 34 -30.51 -23.38 -29.09
N PRO A 35 -31.67 -23.01 -29.68
CA PRO A 35 -32.79 -22.44 -28.96
C PRO A 35 -34.06 -23.32 -28.96
N ALA A 36 -35.02 -23.00 -28.08
CA ALA A 36 -36.41 -23.45 -28.20
C ALA A 36 -37.35 -22.59 -27.33
N PRO A 37 -38.67 -22.55 -27.64
CA PRO A 37 -39.41 -21.31 -27.90
C PRO A 37 -40.27 -20.77 -26.74
N GLU A 38 -40.60 -19.46 -26.83
CA GLU A 38 -41.72 -18.82 -26.12
C GLU A 38 -43.08 -19.42 -26.54
N PRO A 39 -44.10 -19.36 -25.67
CA PRO A 39 -45.06 -18.26 -25.83
C PRO A 39 -45.65 -17.76 -24.49
N ALA A 40 -45.89 -16.46 -24.41
CA ALA A 40 -47.23 -15.88 -24.25
C ALA A 40 -47.11 -14.42 -23.79
N ALA A 41 -47.73 -13.56 -24.59
CA ALA A 41 -47.85 -12.13 -24.40
C ALA A 41 -48.68 -11.78 -23.16
N GLU A 42 -48.36 -10.65 -22.52
CA GLU A 42 -49.40 -9.68 -22.21
C GLU A 42 -48.87 -8.25 -22.24
N THR A 43 -49.63 -7.43 -22.95
CA THR A 43 -49.45 -6.02 -23.27
C THR A 43 -49.99 -5.17 -22.11
N GLU A 44 -49.27 -4.12 -21.69
CA GLU A 44 -49.90 -2.81 -21.48
C GLU A 44 -48.91 -1.65 -21.42
N ALA A 45 -49.40 -0.50 -21.87
CA ALA A 45 -48.68 0.64 -22.42
C ALA A 45 -48.52 1.81 -21.40
N PRO A 46 -47.89 2.95 -21.77
CA PRO A 46 -47.31 3.96 -20.87
C PRO A 46 -48.31 5.07 -20.48
N PRO A 47 -47.93 6.08 -19.65
CA PRO A 47 -47.55 7.39 -20.24
C PRO A 47 -46.65 8.37 -19.43
N LYS A 48 -45.95 9.23 -20.21
CA LYS A 48 -45.71 10.69 -20.09
C LYS A 48 -44.68 11.31 -19.10
N SER A 49 -43.68 11.98 -19.72
CA SER A 49 -42.79 13.06 -19.25
C SER A 49 -43.52 14.41 -18.97
N PRO A 50 -42.81 15.56 -18.77
CA PRO A 50 -41.87 16.04 -17.74
C PRO A 50 -42.46 17.29 -16.97
N PRO A 51 -41.71 18.02 -16.10
CA PRO A 51 -41.19 19.33 -16.54
C PRO A 51 -39.88 19.83 -15.85
N GLN A 52 -39.26 20.81 -16.50
CA GLN A 52 -38.15 21.68 -16.07
C GLN A 52 -38.66 23.16 -16.11
N PRO A 53 -37.83 24.19 -15.85
CA PRO A 53 -37.39 24.87 -14.61
C PRO A 53 -38.20 26.20 -14.33
N PRO A 54 -37.72 27.15 -13.49
CA PRO A 54 -36.85 28.22 -14.02
C PRO A 54 -35.75 28.75 -13.06
N ALA A 55 -34.93 29.61 -13.66
CA ALA A 55 -33.68 30.22 -13.23
C ALA A 55 -33.82 31.44 -12.30
N GLU A 56 -32.64 31.98 -11.91
CA GLU A 56 -32.27 33.34 -11.42
C GLU A 56 -31.50 33.25 -10.09
N ALA A 57 -30.49 34.06 -9.76
CA ALA A 57 -29.67 35.04 -10.46
C ALA A 57 -28.53 35.41 -9.48
N VAL A 58 -27.33 35.65 -10.02
CA VAL A 58 -26.40 36.75 -9.70
C VAL A 58 -26.09 37.09 -8.23
N SER A 59 -24.81 36.95 -7.82
CA SER A 59 -23.94 38.10 -7.44
C SER A 59 -22.55 37.66 -6.96
N GLU A 60 -21.50 38.14 -7.64
CA GLU A 60 -20.13 38.27 -7.11
C GLU A 60 -20.10 39.27 -5.93
N PRO A 61 -19.01 39.31 -5.13
CA PRO A 61 -18.08 40.38 -5.43
C PRO A 61 -16.61 39.96 -5.46
N ARG A 62 -15.90 40.64 -6.35
CA ARG A 62 -14.46 40.62 -6.58
C ARG A 62 -13.71 41.37 -5.49
N THR A 63 -12.49 40.92 -5.19
CA THR A 63 -11.38 41.86 -4.95
C THR A 63 -10.09 41.32 -5.55
N ARG A 64 -9.57 42.10 -6.51
CA ARG A 64 -8.25 42.01 -7.16
C ARG A 64 -7.11 42.26 -6.16
N THR A 65 -5.90 41.77 -6.47
CA THR A 65 -4.61 42.51 -6.52
C THR A 65 -3.52 41.49 -6.94
N ALA A 66 -3.18 41.36 -8.24
CA ALA A 66 -2.09 42.02 -9.00
C ALA A 66 -0.85 41.08 -9.21
N PRO A 67 -0.08 41.25 -10.31
CA PRO A 67 0.57 40.14 -11.00
C PRO A 67 2.07 40.01 -10.69
N ARG A 68 2.61 38.78 -10.71
CA ARG A 68 4.07 38.54 -10.66
C ARG A 68 4.53 37.82 -11.93
N ARG A 69 5.36 38.55 -12.68
CA ARG A 69 6.03 38.17 -13.93
C ARG A 69 7.05 37.03 -13.67
N PRO A 70 7.26 36.09 -14.61
CA PRO A 70 8.32 35.09 -14.47
C PRO A 70 9.66 35.66 -14.97
N SER A 71 10.71 35.48 -14.17
CA SER A 71 12.10 35.73 -14.58
C SER A 71 12.91 34.47 -14.33
N VAL A 72 13.40 33.87 -15.42
CA VAL A 72 14.53 32.95 -15.42
C VAL A 72 15.80 33.79 -15.56
N PRO A 73 16.91 33.42 -14.90
CA PRO A 73 17.93 32.67 -15.63
C PRO A 73 18.67 31.57 -14.84
N SER A 74 19.04 30.54 -15.59
CA SER A 74 20.15 29.56 -15.57
C SER A 74 21.33 29.62 -14.56
N PRO A 75 22.14 28.53 -14.48
CA PRO A 75 22.71 27.97 -13.26
C PRO A 75 24.11 28.51 -12.90
N GLY A 76 24.46 28.43 -11.63
CA GLY A 76 25.80 28.78 -11.15
C GLY A 76 26.07 28.26 -9.74
N THR A 77 26.92 27.24 -9.66
CA THR A 77 27.53 26.70 -8.44
C THR A 77 28.18 27.82 -7.62
N ARG A 78 27.69 28.08 -6.40
CA ARG A 78 28.49 28.70 -5.32
C ARG A 78 28.11 28.09 -3.98
N GLN A 79 29.09 27.46 -3.36
CA GLN A 79 29.10 27.10 -1.94
C GLN A 79 28.82 28.37 -1.13
N SER A 80 27.75 28.36 -0.33
CA SER A 80 27.55 29.34 0.73
C SER A 80 27.65 28.58 2.04
N VAL A 81 28.85 28.64 2.63
CA VAL A 81 29.02 28.49 4.07
C VAL A 81 28.15 29.60 4.69
N ARG A 82 27.13 29.22 5.46
CA ARG A 82 26.40 30.15 6.30
C ARG A 82 26.60 29.74 7.74
N ASP A 83 27.01 30.77 8.47
CA ASP A 83 27.34 30.90 9.87
C ASP A 83 26.51 30.05 10.82
N ALA A 84 27.23 29.52 11.81
CA ALA A 84 26.69 28.91 12.99
C ALA A 84 26.12 29.99 13.93
N GLU A 85 24.84 29.84 14.28
CA GLU A 85 24.24 30.48 15.45
C GLU A 85 23.87 29.38 16.46
N PRO A 86 24.25 29.49 17.75
CA PRO A 86 23.96 28.47 18.75
C PRO A 86 22.68 28.80 19.52
N ALA A 87 21.71 27.87 19.55
CA ALA A 87 20.94 27.47 20.74
C ALA A 87 19.66 26.68 20.37
N GLY A 88 19.57 25.45 20.89
CA GLY A 88 18.45 25.15 21.79
C GLY A 88 17.13 24.65 21.21
N ARG A 89 17.09 23.88 20.11
CA ARG A 89 16.05 22.85 19.91
C ARG A 89 16.54 21.80 18.91
N PRO A 90 16.55 20.49 19.23
CA PRO A 90 16.79 19.51 18.18
C PRO A 90 15.70 19.69 17.13
N PRO A 91 16.03 19.67 15.82
CA PRO A 91 15.02 19.73 14.79
C PRO A 91 14.03 18.58 15.04
N SER A 92 12.74 18.89 15.15
CA SER A 92 11.70 17.87 15.25
C SER A 92 11.85 16.96 14.03
N LYS A 93 12.40 15.77 14.24
CA LYS A 93 12.68 14.82 13.17
C LYS A 93 11.36 14.54 12.48
N ARG A 94 11.26 14.87 11.18
CA ARG A 94 10.08 14.52 10.38
C ARG A 94 9.89 13.02 10.50
N HIS A 95 8.76 12.60 11.06
CA HIS A 95 8.47 11.19 11.26
C HIS A 95 8.26 10.54 9.88
N ARG A 96 9.26 9.78 9.43
CA ARG A 96 9.09 8.86 8.30
C ARG A 96 8.37 7.62 8.83
N PRO A 97 7.31 7.15 8.18
CA PRO A 97 6.69 5.89 8.56
C PRO A 97 7.73 4.76 8.63
N PRO A 98 7.64 3.87 9.63
CA PRO A 98 8.59 2.78 9.76
C PRO A 98 8.50 1.82 8.57
N GLU A 99 9.63 1.23 8.20
CA GLU A 99 9.74 0.25 7.12
C GLU A 99 10.14 -1.12 7.68
N ALA A 100 9.69 -2.18 7.00
CA ALA A 100 10.04 -3.56 7.30
C ALA A 100 10.36 -4.30 6.00
N LEU A 101 11.37 -5.18 6.05
CA LEU A 101 11.70 -6.10 4.96
C LEU A 101 10.98 -7.42 5.21
N LEU A 102 10.23 -7.90 4.21
CA LEU A 102 9.46 -9.14 4.29
C LEU A 102 9.89 -10.10 3.18
N SER A 103 9.78 -11.41 3.43
CA SER A 103 9.83 -12.41 2.37
C SER A 103 8.70 -12.18 1.35
N ALA A 104 8.92 -12.58 0.10
CA ALA A 104 7.95 -12.39 -0.98
C ALA A 104 6.58 -13.04 -0.66
N GLU A 105 6.61 -14.25 -0.11
CA GLU A 105 5.41 -14.99 0.30
C GLU A 105 4.58 -14.24 1.35
N VAL A 106 5.23 -13.72 2.41
CA VAL A 106 4.54 -12.97 3.46
C VAL A 106 4.00 -11.64 2.92
N TYR A 107 4.75 -10.99 2.02
CA TYR A 107 4.29 -9.78 1.35
C TYR A 107 3.04 -10.03 0.49
N ASP A 108 3.03 -11.09 -0.30
CA ASP A 108 1.93 -11.39 -1.22
C ASP A 108 0.64 -11.72 -0.46
N GLU A 109 0.73 -12.47 0.65
CA GLU A 109 -0.42 -12.73 1.52
C GLU A 109 -0.90 -11.46 2.24
N LEU A 110 0.01 -10.64 2.76
CA LEU A 110 -0.35 -9.35 3.35
C LEU A 110 -1.10 -8.45 2.34
N TYR A 111 -0.60 -8.38 1.11
CA TYR A 111 -1.21 -7.62 0.03
C TYR A 111 -2.56 -8.19 -0.40
N ARG A 112 -2.69 -9.51 -0.43
CA ARG A 112 -3.95 -10.22 -0.71
C ARG A 112 -5.01 -9.88 0.33
N VAL A 113 -4.68 -9.95 1.62
CA VAL A 113 -5.59 -9.64 2.73
C VAL A 113 -6.08 -8.20 2.64
N GLN A 114 -5.18 -7.24 2.45
CA GLN A 114 -5.60 -5.84 2.32
C GLN A 114 -6.49 -5.60 1.11
N ASN A 115 -6.19 -6.21 -0.04
CA ASN A 115 -7.05 -6.05 -1.21
C ASN A 115 -8.42 -6.72 -1.02
N ALA A 116 -8.48 -7.86 -0.31
CA ALA A 116 -9.74 -8.46 0.07
C ALA A 116 -10.56 -7.54 0.99
N GLU A 117 -9.93 -6.94 2.00
CA GLU A 117 -10.59 -5.95 2.86
C GLU A 117 -11.09 -4.73 2.08
N LYS A 118 -10.26 -4.18 1.18
CA LYS A 118 -10.64 -3.03 0.35
C LYS A 118 -11.83 -3.34 -0.56
N LYS A 119 -11.97 -4.59 -1.01
CA LYS A 119 -13.12 -5.02 -1.83
C LYS A 119 -14.41 -5.09 -1.01
N VAL A 120 -14.35 -5.61 0.22
CA VAL A 120 -15.52 -5.82 1.09
C VAL A 120 -15.90 -4.56 1.86
N ARG A 121 -14.92 -3.87 2.45
CA ARG A 121 -15.09 -2.71 3.35
C ARG A 121 -14.46 -1.47 2.75
N ARG A 122 -15.09 -0.95 1.68
CA ARG A 122 -14.62 0.28 1.03
C ARG A 122 -14.62 1.44 2.04
N GLY A 123 -13.46 2.10 2.19
CA GLY A 123 -13.27 3.23 3.12
C GLY A 123 -12.90 2.86 4.56
N LEU A 124 -13.08 1.60 4.98
CA LEU A 124 -12.77 1.11 6.34
C LEU A 124 -11.72 -0.01 6.35
N ALA A 125 -11.11 -0.30 5.21
CA ALA A 125 -10.06 -1.30 5.11
C ALA A 125 -8.81 -0.88 5.89
N ARG A 126 -8.20 -1.83 6.59
CA ARG A 126 -7.01 -1.58 7.40
C ARG A 126 -5.82 -1.25 6.49
N THR A 127 -4.94 -0.38 6.97
CA THR A 127 -3.63 -0.16 6.34
C THR A 127 -2.72 -1.36 6.58
N MET A 128 -1.66 -1.50 5.78
CA MET A 128 -0.64 -2.53 6.00
C MET A 128 -0.07 -2.46 7.43
N GLY A 129 0.17 -1.24 7.91
CA GLY A 129 0.66 -1.02 9.27
C GLY A 129 -0.33 -1.46 10.34
N ALA A 130 -1.62 -1.21 10.16
CA ALA A 130 -2.64 -1.65 11.11
C ALA A 130 -2.76 -3.18 11.15
N ILE A 131 -2.78 -3.86 9.99
CA ILE A 131 -2.80 -5.34 9.93
C ILE A 131 -1.59 -5.93 10.66
N VAL A 132 -0.40 -5.32 10.48
CA VAL A 132 0.82 -5.75 11.18
C VAL A 132 0.72 -5.56 12.70
N LEU A 133 0.23 -4.41 13.16
CA LEU A 133 0.06 -4.16 14.60
C LEU A 133 -0.95 -5.15 15.21
N ASP A 134 -2.08 -5.36 14.55
CA ASP A 134 -3.11 -6.32 14.98
C ASP A 134 -2.53 -7.74 15.06
N ALA A 135 -1.72 -8.16 14.08
CA ALA A 135 -1.07 -9.47 14.09
C ALA A 135 -0.05 -9.60 15.25
N ILE A 136 0.71 -8.55 15.55
CA ILE A 136 1.64 -8.55 16.69
C ILE A 136 0.88 -8.67 18.00
N GLU A 137 -0.23 -7.95 18.15
CA GLU A 137 -1.08 -8.01 19.34
C GLU A 137 -1.74 -9.38 19.49
N ALA A 138 -2.31 -9.94 18.41
CA ALA A 138 -2.95 -11.25 18.40
C ALA A 138 -1.98 -12.38 18.79
N HIS A 139 -0.72 -12.30 18.37
CA HIS A 139 0.28 -13.34 18.58
C HIS A 139 1.36 -12.96 19.62
N ALA A 140 1.13 -11.95 20.45
CA ALA A 140 2.16 -11.39 21.35
C ALA A 140 2.83 -12.42 22.26
N HIS A 141 2.04 -13.29 22.91
CA HIS A 141 2.57 -14.34 23.80
C HIS A 141 3.41 -15.38 23.04
N ARG A 142 2.94 -15.78 21.85
CA ARG A 142 3.65 -16.74 21.00
C ARG A 142 4.96 -16.14 20.50
N LEU A 143 4.93 -14.90 20.02
CA LEU A 143 6.10 -14.14 19.60
C LEU A 143 7.13 -14.03 20.73
N GLN A 144 6.70 -13.65 21.93
CA GLN A 144 7.60 -13.58 23.09
C GLN A 144 8.27 -14.93 23.34
N THR A 145 7.49 -16.02 23.37
CA THR A 145 8.01 -17.38 23.62
C THR A 145 9.08 -17.77 22.60
N THR A 146 8.87 -17.43 21.33
CA THR A 146 9.76 -17.79 20.21
C THR A 146 11.19 -17.26 20.33
N TRP A 147 11.38 -16.09 20.96
CA TRP A 147 12.73 -15.53 21.15
C TRP A 147 13.22 -15.63 22.60
N THR A 148 12.34 -15.67 23.59
CA THR A 148 12.75 -15.71 25.01
C THR A 148 13.03 -17.12 25.51
N VAL A 149 12.41 -18.15 24.91
CA VAL A 149 12.68 -19.54 25.28
C VAL A 149 13.77 -20.08 24.36
N PRO A 150 14.99 -20.32 24.88
CA PRO A 150 16.03 -20.97 24.08
C PRO A 150 15.56 -22.38 23.76
N GLN A 151 15.28 -22.63 22.48
CA GLN A 151 15.04 -23.98 22.00
C GLN A 151 16.38 -24.52 21.48
N THR A 152 17.00 -25.41 22.25
CA THR A 152 18.13 -26.20 21.79
C THR A 152 17.62 -27.58 21.38
N THR A 153 17.98 -28.01 20.17
CA THR A 153 17.69 -29.36 19.72
C THR A 153 19.00 -30.09 19.44
N ILE A 154 19.08 -31.31 19.96
CA ILE A 154 20.12 -32.28 19.58
C ILE A 154 19.46 -33.16 18.53
N ALA A 155 19.76 -32.92 17.26
CA ALA A 155 19.30 -33.80 16.18
C ALA A 155 19.91 -35.19 16.36
N GLU A 156 19.18 -36.24 15.98
CA GLU A 156 19.66 -37.63 16.06
C GLU A 156 21.03 -37.77 15.38
N GLY A 157 22.03 -38.23 16.13
CA GLY A 157 23.41 -38.37 15.65
C GLY A 157 24.31 -37.13 15.78
N GLN A 158 23.83 -36.01 16.35
CA GLN A 158 24.68 -34.85 16.65
C GLN A 158 25.13 -34.80 18.10
N LEU A 159 26.38 -34.38 18.32
CA LEU A 159 27.01 -34.29 19.64
C LEU A 159 26.79 -32.95 20.34
N PHE A 160 26.40 -31.92 19.58
CA PHE A 160 26.30 -30.55 20.06
C PHE A 160 24.87 -30.06 19.96
N GLU A 161 24.43 -29.36 21.01
CA GLU A 161 23.21 -28.58 20.99
C GLU A 161 23.33 -27.48 19.94
N ARG A 162 22.35 -27.44 19.03
CA ARG A 162 22.21 -26.33 18.09
C ARG A 162 20.99 -25.51 18.50
N PRO A 163 21.06 -24.16 18.44
CA PRO A 163 19.87 -23.35 18.56
C PRO A 163 18.91 -23.72 17.43
N SER A 164 17.73 -24.24 17.74
CA SER A 164 16.69 -24.45 16.74
C SER A 164 16.13 -23.09 16.35
N ALA A 165 16.17 -22.76 15.06
CA ALA A 165 15.65 -21.50 14.58
C ALA A 165 14.12 -21.56 14.49
N THR A 166 13.46 -21.26 15.60
CA THR A 166 12.00 -21.21 15.71
C THR A 166 11.45 -19.88 15.18
N ALA A 167 12.27 -18.83 15.28
CA ALA A 167 12.04 -17.54 14.65
C ALA A 167 12.48 -17.57 13.18
N VAL A 168 11.89 -16.68 12.37
CA VAL A 168 12.23 -16.34 10.96
C VAL A 168 13.46 -17.07 10.44
N PRO A 169 13.31 -17.97 9.44
CA PRO A 169 14.40 -18.83 8.99
C PRO A 169 15.71 -18.05 8.78
N PRO A 170 16.82 -18.49 9.39
CA PRO A 170 18.09 -17.78 9.32
C PRO A 170 18.50 -17.69 7.85
N ARG A 171 18.64 -16.46 7.33
CA ARG A 171 18.94 -16.07 5.95
C ARG A 171 19.28 -17.25 5.02
N ARG A 172 18.27 -18.05 4.66
CA ARG A 172 18.42 -19.01 3.56
C ARG A 172 18.49 -18.17 2.30
N ARG A 173 19.34 -18.57 1.34
CA ARG A 173 19.44 -17.91 0.04
C ARG A 173 18.03 -17.87 -0.57
N HIS A 174 17.41 -16.70 -0.54
CA HIS A 174 16.04 -16.58 -0.99
C HIS A 174 16.01 -16.80 -2.51
N LEU A 175 15.15 -17.70 -2.98
CA LEU A 175 14.88 -17.86 -4.41
C LEU A 175 14.27 -16.59 -5.00
N THR A 176 13.58 -15.80 -4.17
CA THR A 176 12.95 -14.53 -4.52
C THR A 176 13.41 -13.43 -3.58
N ALA A 177 13.76 -12.26 -4.13
CA ALA A 177 14.25 -11.14 -3.32
C ALA A 177 13.20 -10.67 -2.27
N PRO A 178 13.63 -10.34 -1.03
CA PRO A 178 12.77 -9.70 -0.05
C PRO A 178 12.20 -8.37 -0.54
N ARG A 179 11.03 -7.98 -0.02
CA ARG A 179 10.33 -6.74 -0.38
C ARG A 179 10.24 -5.79 0.82
N THR A 180 10.46 -4.50 0.57
CA THR A 180 10.29 -3.46 1.59
C THR A 180 8.83 -3.02 1.64
N VAL A 181 8.25 -3.01 2.84
CA VAL A 181 6.92 -2.48 3.11
C VAL A 181 7.02 -1.26 4.00
N VAL A 182 6.35 -0.19 3.57
CA VAL A 182 6.12 0.98 4.42
C VAL A 182 4.92 0.68 5.30
N LEU A 183 5.11 0.69 6.62
CA LEU A 183 4.06 0.45 7.60
C LEU A 183 3.20 1.71 7.75
N SER A 184 2.38 1.97 6.73
CA SER A 184 1.50 3.13 6.67
C SER A 184 0.46 3.09 7.80
N GLY A 185 0.21 4.25 8.42
CA GLY A 185 -0.69 4.36 9.57
C GLY A 185 -0.05 4.07 10.93
N VAL A 186 1.21 3.62 10.98
CA VAL A 186 1.94 3.48 12.25
C VAL A 186 2.42 4.85 12.74
N THR A 187 2.02 5.21 13.96
CA THR A 187 2.43 6.47 14.63
C THR A 187 3.86 6.37 15.17
N ALA A 188 4.45 7.52 15.52
CA ALA A 188 5.79 7.57 16.13
C ALA A 188 5.88 6.75 17.42
N GLY A 189 4.90 6.89 18.31
CA GLY A 189 4.87 6.13 19.56
C GLY A 189 4.72 4.62 19.34
N ASN A 190 3.98 4.20 18.31
CA ASN A 190 3.90 2.78 17.97
C ASN A 190 5.19 2.27 17.35
N ALA A 191 5.89 3.09 16.56
CA ALA A 191 7.21 2.74 16.02
C ALA A 191 8.25 2.54 17.14
N GLU A 192 8.27 3.45 18.13
CA GLU A 192 9.12 3.33 19.31
C GLU A 192 8.76 2.08 20.13
N ARG A 193 7.46 1.81 20.34
CA ARG A 193 7.01 0.61 21.03
C ARG A 193 7.39 -0.69 20.30
N LEU A 194 7.38 -0.70 18.97
CA LEU A 194 7.88 -1.84 18.19
C LEU A 194 9.38 -2.06 18.44
N ASP A 195 10.16 -0.98 18.48
CA ASP A 195 11.60 -1.07 18.74
C ASP A 195 11.87 -1.57 20.18
N ASP A 196 11.09 -1.12 21.16
CA ASP A 196 11.16 -1.63 22.54
C ASP A 196 10.85 -3.13 22.61
N LEU A 197 9.86 -3.61 21.85
CA LEU A 197 9.54 -5.04 21.78
C LEU A 197 10.67 -5.84 21.13
N VAL A 198 11.28 -5.32 20.07
CA VAL A 198 12.44 -5.96 19.41
C VAL A 198 13.59 -6.12 20.40
N GLN A 199 13.89 -5.08 21.19
CA GLN A 199 14.94 -5.15 22.22
C GLN A 199 14.56 -6.10 23.36
N ARG A 200 13.34 -5.98 23.89
CA ARG A 200 12.88 -6.79 25.04
C ARG A 200 12.84 -8.28 24.73
N TRP A 201 12.41 -8.65 23.53
CA TRP A 201 12.32 -10.06 23.13
C TRP A 201 13.59 -10.58 22.48
N GLY A 202 14.54 -9.72 22.09
CA GLY A 202 15.74 -10.16 21.39
C GLY A 202 15.47 -10.61 19.95
N ALA A 203 14.46 -10.04 19.28
CA ALA A 203 14.07 -10.40 17.92
C ALA A 203 15.12 -10.02 16.85
N GLY A 204 16.14 -9.25 17.24
CA GLY A 204 17.24 -8.80 16.39
C GLY A 204 16.89 -7.60 15.53
N THR A 205 15.83 -7.68 14.72
CA THR A 205 15.37 -6.55 13.88
C THR A 205 13.86 -6.41 13.89
N ARG A 206 13.37 -5.18 13.64
CA ARG A 206 11.93 -4.91 13.45
C ARG A 206 11.34 -5.75 12.33
N SER A 207 12.07 -5.90 11.22
CA SER A 207 11.66 -6.75 10.09
C SER A 207 11.41 -8.19 10.53
N ALA A 208 12.30 -8.77 11.34
CA ALA A 208 12.12 -10.13 11.84
C ALA A 208 10.89 -10.28 12.76
N LEU A 209 10.65 -9.29 13.63
CA LEU A 209 9.46 -9.25 14.47
C LEU A 209 8.17 -9.23 13.63
N VAL A 210 8.10 -8.30 12.68
CA VAL A 210 6.93 -8.13 11.80
C VAL A 210 6.72 -9.38 10.94
N GLU A 211 7.78 -9.90 10.34
CA GLU A 211 7.68 -11.07 9.47
C GLU A 211 7.20 -12.30 10.23
N GLN A 212 7.68 -12.53 11.45
CA GLN A 212 7.21 -13.64 12.28
C GLN A 212 5.75 -13.47 12.70
N ALA A 213 5.32 -12.26 13.06
CA ALA A 213 3.94 -11.98 13.43
C ALA A 213 2.99 -12.30 12.28
N LEU A 214 3.34 -11.86 11.06
CA LEU A 214 2.57 -12.16 9.86
C LEU A 214 2.60 -13.65 9.49
N ARG A 215 3.71 -14.35 9.72
CA ARG A 215 3.73 -15.82 9.54
C ARG A 215 2.76 -16.53 10.47
N TYR A 216 2.64 -16.08 11.72
CA TYR A 216 1.62 -16.63 12.63
C TYR A 216 0.21 -16.30 12.18
N GLU A 217 -0.03 -15.08 11.74
CA GLU A 217 -1.34 -14.64 11.27
C GLU A 217 -1.80 -15.40 10.02
N PHE A 218 -0.89 -15.64 9.08
CA PHE A 218 -1.20 -16.32 7.81
C PHE A 218 -0.98 -17.84 7.85
N GLY A 219 -0.49 -18.38 8.97
CA GLY A 219 -0.18 -19.81 9.10
C GLY A 219 0.99 -20.29 8.23
N LEU A 220 1.90 -19.40 7.85
CA LEU A 220 3.03 -19.67 6.94
C LEU A 220 4.28 -20.18 7.67
N LEU A 221 4.09 -21.02 8.68
CA LEU A 221 5.23 -21.54 9.44
C LEU A 221 5.93 -22.64 8.63
N PRO A 222 7.27 -22.62 8.57
CA PRO A 222 8.00 -23.77 8.08
C PRO A 222 7.70 -24.93 9.03
N GLU A 223 7.06 -25.98 8.50
CA GLU A 223 6.92 -27.26 9.19
C GLU A 223 8.31 -27.69 9.71
N PRO A 224 8.43 -28.08 10.99
CA PRO A 224 9.68 -28.66 11.48
C PRO A 224 9.91 -29.98 10.73
N GLN A 225 10.92 -30.01 9.86
CA GLN A 225 11.45 -31.23 9.26
C GLN A 225 12.49 -31.85 10.18
#